data_AF-A0A7C6YIH6-F1
#
_entry.id   AF-A0A7C6YIH6-F1
#
_cell.length_a   1.000
_cell.length_b   1.000
_cell.length_c   1.000
_cell.angle_alpha   90.00
_cell.angle_beta   90.00
_cell.angle_gamma   90.00
#
_symmetry.space_group_name_H-M   'P 1'
#
loop_
_entity.id
_entity.type
_entity.pdbx_description
1 polymer ?
#
loop_
_entity_poly.entity_id
_entity_poly.type
_entity_poly.pdbx_seq_one_letter_code
_entity_poly.pdbx_strand_id
1 'polypeptide(L)'
;MALAHSIAYGIDFSADRLLVARATRRAPASVILDTPTTSPEAREWLAAAARESARAGSALAVSAPAAQTILRCLQTPFTAPRKAAGVWATLLDVDLPFPVEAA
;
A
#
# COMPACT_ATOMS: atom_id res chain seq x y z
N MET A 1 -10.94 6.55 18.65
CA MET A 1 -9.52 6.72 19.04
C MET A 1 -8.68 5.81 18.17
N ALA A 2 -7.83 6.36 17.30
CA ALA A 2 -6.89 5.53 16.55
C ALA A 2 -5.86 4.94 17.55
N LEU A 3 -5.71 3.63 17.56
CA LEU A 3 -4.65 2.97 18.32
C LEU A 3 -3.32 3.54 17.82
N ALA A 4 -2.57 4.13 18.74
CA ALA A 4 -1.24 4.63 18.47
C ALA A 4 -0.31 3.44 18.21
N HIS A 5 -0.16 3.02 16.95
CA HIS A 5 0.79 1.97 16.59
C HIS A 5 2.20 2.38 17.03
N SER A 6 2.89 1.46 17.72
CA SER A 6 4.25 1.67 18.19
C SER A 6 5.30 1.39 17.11
N ILE A 7 4.92 0.57 16.14
CA ILE A 7 5.73 0.10 15.00
C ILE A 7 4.88 0.21 13.73
N ALA A 8 5.50 0.62 12.64
CA ALA A 8 4.94 0.53 11.30
C ALA A 8 5.91 -0.24 10.39
N TYR A 9 5.37 -1.09 9.54
CA TYR A 9 6.12 -1.78 8.49
C TYR A 9 5.70 -1.25 7.12
N GLY A 10 6.68 -0.98 6.26
CA GLY A 10 6.49 -0.74 4.83
C GLY A 10 7.01 -1.93 4.07
N ILE A 11 6.17 -2.56 3.26
CA ILE A 11 6.54 -3.65 2.37
C ILE A 11 6.52 -3.13 0.94
N ASP A 12 7.64 -3.31 0.25
CA ASP A 12 7.74 -3.13 -1.19
C ASP A 12 7.96 -4.49 -1.86
N PHE A 13 7.17 -4.76 -2.89
CA PHE A 13 7.11 -6.04 -3.57
C PHE A 13 7.42 -5.83 -5.06
N SER A 14 8.60 -6.26 -5.48
CA SER A 14 8.94 -6.35 -6.91
C SER A 14 8.67 -7.77 -7.42
N ALA A 15 8.90 -8.00 -8.71
CA ALA A 15 8.77 -9.34 -9.29
C ALA A 15 9.69 -10.37 -8.62
N ASP A 16 10.87 -9.96 -8.17
CA ASP A 16 11.96 -10.82 -7.74
C ASP A 16 12.40 -10.60 -6.29
N ARG A 17 12.01 -9.49 -5.66
CA ARG A 17 12.47 -9.09 -4.33
C ARG A 17 11.36 -8.59 -3.43
N LEU A 18 11.50 -8.96 -2.17
CA LEU A 18 10.71 -8.45 -1.05
C LEU A 18 11.62 -7.56 -0.21
N LEU A 19 11.26 -6.29 -0.10
CA LEU A 19 11.89 -5.36 0.82
C LEU A 19 10.92 -5.05 1.95
N VAL A 20 11.43 -5.07 3.18
CA VAL A 20 10.68 -4.66 4.36
C VAL A 20 11.44 -3.59 5.10
N ALA A 21 10.84 -2.41 5.20
CA ALA A 21 11.26 -1.36 6.09
C ALA A 21 10.43 -1.40 7.39
N ARG A 22 11.10 -1.14 8.52
CA ARG A 22 10.47 -0.94 9.81
C ARG A 22 10.71 0.47 10.28
N ALA A 23 9.65 1.13 10.73
CA ALA A 23 9.70 2.42 11.40
C ALA A 23 9.13 2.28 12.82
N THR A 24 9.71 3.04 13.77
CA THR A 24 9.19 3.15 15.13
C THR A 24 9.12 4.62 15.51
N ARG A 25 8.41 4.94 16.60
CA ARG A 25 8.33 6.35 17.07
C ARG A 25 9.68 6.96 17.48
N ARG A 26 10.67 6.15 17.82
CA ARG A 26 11.93 6.59 18.44
C ARG A 26 13.16 6.37 17.57
N ALA A 27 13.01 5.80 16.38
CA ALA A 27 14.11 5.46 15.50
C ALA A 27 13.73 5.73 14.04
N PRO A 28 14.71 6.11 13.19
CA PRO A 28 14.49 6.24 11.76
C PRO A 28 14.04 4.90 11.16
N ALA A 29 13.40 4.98 9.99
CA ALA A 29 13.05 3.79 9.24
C ALA A 29 14.32 3.06 8.77
N SER A 30 14.32 1.74 8.84
CA SER A 30 15.43 0.89 8.38
C SER A 30 14.90 -0.33 7.64
N VAL A 31 15.60 -0.77 6.60
CA VAL A 31 15.33 -2.05 5.94
C VAL A 31 15.76 -3.18 6.88
N ILE A 32 14.81 -4.06 7.21
CA ILE A 32 15.01 -5.22 8.10
C ILE A 32 14.95 -6.55 7.36
N LEU A 33 14.49 -6.55 6.11
CA LEU A 33 14.51 -7.70 5.22
C LEU A 33 14.73 -7.23 3.78
N ASP A 34 15.67 -7.88 3.11
CA ASP A 34 15.90 -7.78 1.66
C ASP A 34 16.21 -9.20 1.17
N THR A 35 15.23 -9.81 0.52
CA THR A 35 15.29 -11.23 0.16
C THR A 35 14.54 -11.48 -1.15
N PRO A 36 14.90 -12.51 -1.93
CA PRO A 36 14.09 -12.90 -3.08
C PRO A 36 12.66 -13.24 -2.66
N THR A 37 11.67 -12.87 -3.46
CA THR A 37 10.23 -13.14 -3.19
C THR A 37 9.92 -14.64 -3.07
N THR A 38 10.70 -15.49 -3.74
CA THR A 38 10.54 -16.96 -3.70
C THR A 38 11.20 -17.61 -2.49
N SER A 39 11.92 -16.85 -1.66
CA SER A 39 12.62 -17.40 -0.52
C SER A 39 11.65 -17.93 0.57
N PRO A 40 12.02 -18.96 1.34
CA PRO A 40 11.29 -19.35 2.54
C PRO A 40 11.15 -18.19 3.54
N GLU A 41 12.21 -17.41 3.71
CA GLU A 41 12.27 -16.26 4.61
C GLU A 41 11.21 -15.20 4.27
N ALA A 42 11.00 -14.89 2.98
CA ALA A 42 9.94 -13.99 2.54
C ALA A 42 8.56 -14.45 3.00
N ARG A 43 8.26 -15.74 2.82
CA ARG A 43 6.96 -16.33 3.21
C ARG A 43 6.76 -16.30 4.71
N GLU A 44 7.80 -16.64 5.47
CA GLU A 44 7.76 -16.61 6.94
C GLU A 44 7.55 -15.20 7.47
N TRP A 45 8.24 -14.21 6.90
CA TRP A 45 8.10 -12.82 7.29
C TRP A 45 6.71 -12.26 6.99
N LEU A 46 6.20 -12.50 5.78
CA LEU A 46 4.84 -12.08 5.40
C LEU A 46 3.77 -12.70 6.32
N ALA A 47 3.91 -13.99 6.64
CA ALA A 47 3.01 -14.66 7.58
C ALA A 47 3.11 -14.07 9.00
N ALA A 48 4.31 -13.69 9.45
CA ALA A 48 4.51 -13.02 10.73
C ALA A 48 3.88 -11.63 10.77
N ALA A 49 4.10 -10.82 9.73
CA ALA A 49 3.54 -9.48 9.61
C ALA A 49 2.00 -9.49 9.58
N ALA A 50 1.39 -10.45 8.88
CA ALA A 50 -0.07 -10.63 8.88
C ALA A 50 -0.63 -10.97 10.26
N ARG A 51 0.08 -11.79 11.05
CA ARG A 51 -0.31 -12.10 12.44
C ARG A 51 -0.14 -10.90 13.37
N GLU A 52 0.92 -10.12 13.19
CA GLU A 52 1.21 -8.95 14.02
C GLU A 52 0.20 -7.82 13.78
N SER A 53 -0.12 -7.55 12.51
CA SER A 53 -1.10 -6.51 12.13
C SER A 53 -2.50 -6.86 12.63
N ALA A 54 -2.90 -8.14 12.57
CA ALA A 54 -4.18 -8.61 13.10
C ALA A 54 -4.34 -8.40 14.62
N ARG A 55 -3.23 -8.34 15.37
CA ARG A 55 -3.22 -8.08 16.82
C ARG A 55 -3.25 -6.58 17.16
N ALA A 56 -3.41 -5.71 16.17
CA ALA A 56 -3.42 -4.24 16.28
C ALA A 56 -2.15 -3.63 16.93
N GLY A 57 -1.06 -4.39 17.05
CA GLY A 57 0.20 -3.95 17.64
C GLY A 57 1.05 -3.09 16.70
N SER A 58 0.83 -3.23 15.39
CA SER A 58 1.60 -2.58 14.33
C SER A 58 0.71 -2.12 13.18
N ALA A 59 1.18 -1.09 12.46
CA ALA A 59 0.62 -0.69 11.18
C ALA A 59 1.38 -1.40 10.06
N LEU A 60 0.67 -1.78 9.00
CA LEU A 60 1.26 -2.36 7.80
C LEU A 60 0.85 -1.53 6.58
N ALA A 61 1.84 -1.08 5.81
CA ALA A 61 1.67 -0.42 4.52
C ALA A 61 2.27 -1.30 3.41
N VAL A 62 1.53 -1.45 2.31
CA VAL A 62 1.93 -2.22 1.12
C VAL A 62 1.74 -1.35 -0.11
N SER A 63 2.62 -1.49 -1.10
CA SER A 63 2.52 -0.84 -2.41
C SER A 63 2.05 -1.82 -3.49
N ALA A 64 1.27 -1.32 -4.44
CA ALA A 64 1.06 -2.01 -5.71
C ALA A 64 2.26 -1.74 -6.64
N PRO A 65 2.68 -2.70 -7.48
CA PRO A 65 3.74 -2.46 -8.45
C PRO A 65 3.40 -1.30 -9.39
N ALA A 66 4.38 -0.46 -9.71
CA ALA A 66 4.18 0.70 -10.59
C ALA A 66 3.66 0.29 -11.99
N ALA A 67 4.12 -0.85 -12.51
CA ALA A 67 3.66 -1.41 -13.78
C ALA A 67 2.18 -1.80 -13.79
N GLN A 68 1.57 -1.97 -12.60
CA GLN A 68 0.16 -2.30 -12.41
C GLN A 68 -0.65 -1.10 -11.86
N THR A 69 -0.02 0.07 -11.76
CA THR A 69 -0.62 1.26 -11.16
C THR A 69 -0.73 2.37 -12.19
N ILE A 70 -1.91 2.96 -12.33
CA ILE A 70 -2.13 4.14 -13.16
C ILE A 70 -2.33 5.36 -12.24
N LEU A 71 -1.48 6.38 -12.41
CA LEU A 71 -1.66 7.68 -11.77
C LEU A 71 -2.19 8.70 -12.80
N ARG A 72 -3.29 9.38 -12.47
CA ARG A 72 -3.87 10.45 -13.30
C ARG A 72 -4.31 11.63 -12.43
N CYS A 73 -4.17 12.83 -12.97
CA CYS A 73 -4.71 14.04 -12.38
C CYS A 73 -6.04 14.35 -13.06
N LEU A 74 -7.15 14.18 -12.35
CA LEU A 74 -8.48 14.46 -12.87
C LEU A 74 -8.87 15.89 -12.54
N GLN A 75 -9.42 16.60 -13.52
CA GLN A 75 -10.02 17.92 -13.31
C GLN A 75 -11.51 17.74 -13.02
N THR A 76 -12.01 18.47 -12.03
CA THR A 76 -13.43 18.45 -11.66
C THR A 76 -13.92 19.88 -11.50
N PRO A 77 -15.17 20.20 -11.91
CA PRO A 77 -15.75 21.52 -11.68
C PRO A 77 -16.11 21.74 -10.20
N PHE A 78 -16.06 20.70 -9.36
CA PHE A 78 -16.41 20.78 -7.95
C PHE A 78 -15.20 21.12 -7.09
N THR A 79 -15.30 22.20 -6.32
CA THR A 79 -14.28 22.58 -5.33
C THR A 79 -14.32 21.72 -4.06
N ALA A 80 -15.48 21.15 -3.73
CA ALA A 80 -15.66 20.34 -2.53
C ALA A 80 -15.22 18.88 -2.78
N PRO A 81 -14.25 18.32 -2.02
CA PRO A 81 -13.75 16.96 -2.23
C PRO A 81 -14.82 15.87 -2.21
N ARG A 82 -15.83 15.99 -1.33
CA ARG A 82 -16.93 15.04 -1.25
C ARG A 82 -17.79 15.00 -2.51
N LYS A 83 -17.99 16.15 -3.17
CA LYS A 83 -18.74 16.23 -4.43
C LYS A 83 -17.90 15.71 -5.60
N ALA A 84 -16.60 16.03 -5.61
CA ALA A 84 -15.64 15.51 -6.58
C ALA A 84 -15.59 13.97 -6.57
N ALA A 85 -15.55 13.35 -5.38
CA ALA A 85 -15.55 11.90 -5.24
C ALA A 85 -16.76 11.21 -5.88
N GLY A 86 -17.92 11.87 -5.91
CA GLY A 86 -19.14 11.34 -6.53
C GLY A 86 -19.09 11.22 -8.05
N VAL A 87 -18.11 11.85 -8.71
CA VAL A 87 -17.96 11.80 -10.18
C VAL A 87 -16.66 11.14 -10.63
N TRP A 88 -15.79 10.69 -9.71
CA TRP A 88 -14.48 10.13 -10.07
C TRP A 88 -14.58 8.86 -10.91
N ALA A 89 -15.53 7.97 -10.63
CA ALA A 89 -15.72 6.76 -11.44
C ALA A 89 -16.02 7.11 -12.91
N THR A 90 -16.93 8.07 -13.15
CA THR A 90 -17.26 8.53 -14.51
C THR A 90 -16.07 9.21 -15.20
N LEU A 91 -15.28 9.99 -14.47
CA LEU A 91 -14.08 10.62 -15.04
C LEU A 91 -13.00 9.59 -15.36
N LEU A 92 -12.85 8.54 -14.54
CA LEU A 92 -11.90 7.45 -14.77
C LEU A 92 -12.32 6.55 -15.93
N ASP A 93 -13.61 6.29 -16.11
CA ASP A 93 -14.11 5.40 -17.16
C ASP A 93 -13.82 5.93 -18.58
N VAL A 94 -13.71 7.25 -18.74
CA VAL A 94 -13.29 7.88 -20.00
C VAL A 94 -11.79 7.70 -20.27
N ASP A 95 -10.97 7.66 -19.20
CA ASP A 95 -9.51 7.76 -19.28
C ASP A 95 -8.78 6.43 -19.07
N LEU A 96 -9.45 5.40 -18.56
CA LEU A 96 -8.87 4.08 -18.32
C LEU A 96 -9.03 3.16 -19.53
N PRO A 97 -8.01 2.33 -19.86
CA PRO A 97 -8.10 1.36 -20.94
C PRO A 97 -8.90 0.09 -20.56
N PHE A 98 -9.58 0.10 -19.41
CA PHE A 98 -10.37 -1.00 -18.85
C PHE A 98 -11.50 -0.41 -17.98
N PRO A 99 -12.63 -1.14 -17.85
CA PRO A 99 -13.76 -0.68 -17.04
C PRO A 99 -13.37 -0.58 -15.56
N VAL A 100 -13.85 0.45 -14.87
CA VAL A 100 -13.54 0.72 -13.45
C VAL A 100 -13.97 -0.46 -12.55
N GLU A 101 -15.02 -1.18 -12.94
CA GLU A 101 -15.55 -2.33 -12.19
C GLU A 101 -14.64 -3.58 -12.25
N ALA A 102 -13.65 -3.61 -13.16
CA ALA A 102 -12.72 -4.72 -13.30
C ALA A 102 -11.38 -4.52 -12.56
N ALA A 103 -11.22 -3.40 -11.86
CA ALA A 103 -10.02 -3.04 -11.11
C ALA A 103 -10.07 -3.50 -9.63
#